data_AF-A0A0D9QXZ2-F1
#
_entry.id   AF-A0A0D9QXZ2-F1
#
_cell.length_a   1.000
_cell.length_b   1.000
_cell.length_c   1.000
_cell.angle_alpha   90.00
_cell.angle_beta   90.00
_cell.angle_gamma   90.00
#
_symmetry.space_group_name_H-M   'P 1'
#
loop_
_entity.id
_entity.type
_entity.pdbx_description
1 polymer ?
#
loop_
_entity_poly.entity_id
_entity_poly.type
_entity_poly.pdbx_seq_one_letter_code
_entity_poly.pdbx_strand_id
1 'polypeptide(L)'
;DPKEKIDIGLPPPKVSRTQQLLERKQVIRNLRANVEEERAARLRTASVPLDAVRAEWERTCGPYHKQRLAEYYGLYRDLFHGATFVPRVPLHVAYAVGEDDLIPVYCGNEVTPTEAAQAPEVTYEAEESSLWTLLLTSLDGHLLEPDAEYLHWLLTNIPGNRVAEGQVTCPYLPPFPARGSGIHRLAFLLFKQDQPIDFSEDARPSPCYQLAQRTFRTFDFYKKHQEAMTPAGLSFFQCRWDDSVTHIFHQLLDMREPVFEFVRPPPYHPKQKRFPHRQPLRYLDRYRDSHEPTYGIY
;
A
#
# COMPACT_ATOMS: atom_id res chain seq x y z
N ASP A 1 -14.37 0.09 -18.76
CA ASP A 1 -14.16 0.08 -20.22
C ASP A 1 -14.03 -1.32 -20.78
N PRO A 2 -14.47 -1.56 -22.03
CA PRO A 2 -14.25 -2.82 -22.74
C PRO A 2 -12.78 -3.01 -23.16
N LYS A 3 -11.95 -1.97 -23.02
CA LYS A 3 -10.51 -2.04 -23.28
C LYS A 3 -9.85 -2.88 -22.18
N GLU A 4 -9.24 -3.99 -22.58
CA GLU A 4 -8.44 -4.81 -21.68
C GLU A 4 -7.31 -3.96 -21.07
N LYS A 5 -7.05 -4.17 -19.79
CA LYS A 5 -5.98 -3.50 -19.07
C LYS A 5 -4.65 -3.96 -19.62
N ILE A 6 -3.76 -3.01 -19.90
CA ILE A 6 -2.41 -3.32 -20.39
C ILE A 6 -1.56 -3.91 -19.26
N ASP A 7 -0.66 -4.83 -19.61
CA ASP A 7 0.37 -5.36 -18.72
C ASP A 7 1.67 -4.59 -18.97
N ILE A 8 2.18 -3.93 -17.93
CA ILE A 8 3.45 -3.16 -17.95
C ILE A 8 4.57 -3.88 -17.20
N GLY A 9 4.35 -5.12 -16.75
CA GLY A 9 5.29 -5.86 -15.91
C GLY A 9 6.38 -6.62 -16.67
N LEU A 10 7.23 -7.28 -15.89
CA LEU A 10 8.25 -8.21 -16.39
C LEU A 10 7.62 -9.44 -17.09
N PRO A 11 8.32 -10.03 -18.08
CA PRO A 11 7.83 -11.22 -18.77
C PRO A 11 7.70 -12.41 -17.80
N PRO A 12 6.75 -13.33 -18.05
CA PRO A 12 6.58 -14.52 -17.24
C PRO A 12 7.78 -15.48 -17.38
N PRO A 13 8.12 -16.24 -16.33
CA PRO A 13 9.19 -17.24 -16.39
C PRO A 13 8.82 -18.37 -17.36
N LYS A 14 9.82 -18.86 -18.11
CA LYS A 14 9.65 -20.03 -18.99
C LYS A 14 9.90 -21.31 -18.18
N VAL A 15 8.88 -22.15 -18.05
CA VAL A 15 8.95 -23.40 -17.29
C VAL A 15 8.46 -24.57 -18.15
N SER A 16 9.18 -25.69 -18.12
CA SER A 16 8.75 -26.94 -18.78
C SER A 16 7.63 -27.61 -18.00
N ARG A 17 6.40 -27.50 -18.50
CA ARG A 17 5.21 -28.07 -17.85
C ARG A 17 5.29 -29.59 -17.69
N THR A 18 5.88 -30.29 -18.67
CA THR A 18 6.01 -31.75 -18.66
C THR A 18 6.90 -32.22 -17.52
N GLN A 19 8.06 -31.57 -17.35
CA GLN A 19 9.00 -31.91 -16.28
C GLN A 19 8.42 -31.57 -14.90
N GLN A 20 7.84 -30.38 -14.74
CA GLN A 20 7.22 -29.97 -13.47
C GLN A 20 6.10 -30.94 -13.04
N LEU A 21 5.28 -31.42 -13.98
CA LEU A 21 4.21 -32.37 -13.69
C LEU A 21 4.77 -33.73 -13.26
N LEU A 22 5.86 -34.19 -13.88
CA LEU A 22 6.50 -35.45 -13.55
C LEU A 22 7.04 -35.43 -12.11
N GLU A 23 7.78 -34.39 -11.75
CA GLU A 23 8.35 -34.19 -10.41
C GLU A 23 7.23 -34.12 -9.35
N ARG A 24 6.18 -33.33 -9.60
CA ARG A 24 5.02 -33.23 -8.68
C ARG A 24 4.32 -34.58 -8.48
N LYS A 25 4.15 -35.37 -9.54
CA LYS A 25 3.55 -36.71 -9.43
C LYS A 25 4.42 -37.66 -8.61
N GLN A 26 5.74 -37.59 -8.75
CA GLN A 26 6.67 -38.42 -7.99
C GLN A 26 6.62 -38.08 -6.49
N VAL A 27 6.63 -36.79 -6.14
CA VAL A 27 6.49 -36.34 -4.74
C VAL A 27 5.18 -36.85 -4.12
N ILE A 28 4.04 -36.68 -4.81
CA ILE A 28 2.75 -37.15 -4.31
C ILE A 28 2.70 -38.68 -4.19
N ARG A 29 3.29 -39.42 -5.14
CA ARG A 29 3.36 -40.88 -5.07
C ARG A 29 4.15 -41.34 -3.85
N ASN A 30 5.30 -40.72 -3.57
CA ASN A 30 6.13 -41.04 -2.42
C ASN A 30 5.41 -40.71 -1.10
N LEU A 31 4.77 -39.54 -1.01
CA LEU A 31 4.02 -39.13 0.18
C LEU A 31 2.86 -40.09 0.47
N ARG A 32 2.10 -40.49 -0.56
CA ARG A 32 0.97 -41.42 -0.40
C ARG A 32 1.38 -42.86 -0.12
N ALA A 33 2.61 -43.25 -0.44
CA ALA A 33 3.14 -44.56 -0.10
C ALA A 33 3.53 -44.66 1.39
N ASN A 34 3.74 -43.52 2.07
CA ASN A 34 4.07 -43.51 3.49
C ASN A 34 2.85 -43.85 4.34
N VAL A 35 2.91 -44.98 5.03
CA VAL A 35 1.85 -45.48 5.91
C VAL A 35 1.64 -44.62 7.15
N GLU A 36 2.67 -43.90 7.60
CA GLU A 36 2.58 -43.00 8.77
C GLU A 36 1.74 -41.77 8.46
N GLU A 37 1.94 -41.18 7.28
CA GLU A 37 1.16 -40.03 6.78
C GLU A 37 -0.31 -40.42 6.56
N GLU A 38 -0.58 -41.61 6.01
CA GLU A 38 -1.93 -42.13 5.87
C GLU A 38 -2.62 -42.29 7.24
N ARG A 39 -1.91 -42.88 8.21
CA ARG A 39 -2.42 -43.06 9.57
C ARG A 39 -2.68 -41.71 10.25
N ALA A 40 -1.75 -40.75 10.15
CA ALA A 40 -1.89 -39.42 10.72
C ALA A 40 -3.07 -38.65 10.10
N ALA A 41 -3.27 -38.76 8.78
CA ALA A 41 -4.42 -38.17 8.10
C ALA A 41 -5.74 -38.81 8.55
N ARG A 42 -5.80 -40.15 8.67
CA ARG A 42 -7.00 -40.87 9.13
C ARG A 42 -7.38 -40.52 10.58
N LEU A 43 -6.38 -40.36 11.45
CA LEU A 43 -6.56 -39.97 12.85
C LEU A 43 -6.73 -38.46 13.04
N ARG A 44 -6.66 -37.66 11.96
CA ARG A 44 -6.77 -36.19 11.96
C ARG A 44 -5.70 -35.51 12.82
N THR A 45 -4.52 -36.09 12.88
CA THR A 45 -3.35 -35.54 13.58
C THR A 45 -2.30 -34.96 12.63
N ALA A 46 -2.51 -35.06 11.31
CA ALA A 46 -1.61 -34.48 10.31
C ALA A 46 -1.68 -32.95 10.31
N SER A 47 -0.54 -32.30 10.10
CA SER A 47 -0.40 -30.85 9.96
C SER A 47 0.58 -30.53 8.84
N VAL A 48 0.49 -29.31 8.29
CA VAL A 48 1.39 -28.84 7.23
C VAL A 48 2.30 -27.73 7.76
N PRO A 49 3.59 -27.72 7.38
CA PRO A 49 4.51 -26.65 7.76
C PRO A 49 4.16 -25.35 7.01
N LEU A 50 3.62 -24.36 7.72
CA LEU A 50 3.15 -23.11 7.12
C LEU A 50 4.27 -22.31 6.44
N ASP A 51 5.49 -22.35 6.98
CA ASP A 51 6.64 -21.64 6.39
C ASP A 51 7.01 -22.18 5.01
N ALA A 52 7.02 -23.50 4.84
CA ALA A 52 7.29 -24.14 3.56
C ALA A 52 6.17 -23.87 2.55
N VAL A 53 4.91 -23.87 3.01
CA VAL A 53 3.75 -23.52 2.17
C VAL A 53 3.88 -22.08 1.67
N ARG A 54 4.26 -21.15 2.55
CA ARG A 54 4.44 -19.73 2.19
C ARG A 54 5.58 -19.53 1.19
N ALA A 55 6.72 -20.18 1.40
CA ALA A 55 7.87 -20.08 0.50
C ALA A 55 7.55 -20.60 -0.92
N GLU A 56 6.87 -21.75 -1.04
CA GLU A 56 6.47 -22.28 -2.36
C GLU A 56 5.34 -21.44 -2.99
N TRP A 57 4.41 -20.94 -2.18
CA TRP A 57 3.36 -20.03 -2.63
C TRP A 57 3.94 -18.77 -3.27
N GLU A 58 4.93 -18.14 -2.62
CA GLU A 58 5.56 -16.91 -3.08
C GLU A 58 6.29 -17.07 -4.43
N ARG A 59 6.85 -18.25 -4.70
CA ARG A 59 7.50 -18.58 -5.97
C ARG A 59 6.53 -18.89 -7.11
N THR A 60 5.34 -19.39 -6.80
CA THR A 60 4.43 -19.96 -7.81
C THR A 60 3.23 -19.05 -8.11
N CYS A 61 2.23 -19.03 -7.22
CA CYS A 61 0.97 -18.31 -7.43
C CYS A 61 0.85 -17.00 -6.63
N GLY A 62 1.77 -16.76 -5.69
CA GLY A 62 1.84 -15.56 -4.87
C GLY A 62 1.80 -14.25 -5.66
N PRO A 63 2.58 -14.08 -6.74
CA PRO A 63 2.53 -12.87 -7.56
C PRO A 63 1.14 -12.55 -8.11
N TYR A 64 0.40 -13.56 -8.57
CA TYR A 64 -0.97 -13.35 -9.08
C TYR A 64 -1.98 -13.04 -7.96
N HIS A 65 -1.78 -13.61 -6.78
CA HIS A 65 -2.60 -13.26 -5.60
C HIS A 65 -2.34 -11.83 -5.15
N LYS A 66 -1.06 -11.40 -5.10
CA LYS A 66 -0.66 -10.03 -4.78
C LYS A 66 -1.20 -9.04 -5.81
N GLN A 67 -1.17 -9.37 -7.11
CA GLN A 67 -1.79 -8.56 -8.17
C GLN A 67 -3.30 -8.40 -7.95
N ARG A 68 -4.03 -9.51 -7.70
CA ARG A 68 -5.47 -9.46 -7.42
C ARG A 68 -5.78 -8.60 -6.18
N LEU A 69 -4.93 -8.68 -5.16
CA LEU A 69 -5.09 -7.92 -3.93
C LEU A 69 -4.82 -6.43 -4.17
N ALA A 70 -3.76 -6.08 -4.90
CA ALA A 70 -3.46 -4.70 -5.28
C ALA A 70 -4.57 -4.06 -6.13
N GLU A 71 -5.20 -4.84 -7.01
CA GLU A 71 -6.38 -4.40 -7.76
C GLU A 71 -7.59 -4.15 -6.84
N TYR A 72 -7.85 -5.05 -5.88
CA TYR A 72 -8.91 -4.85 -4.88
C TYR A 72 -8.68 -3.59 -4.04
N TYR A 73 -7.42 -3.37 -3.64
CA TYR A 73 -6.99 -2.15 -2.96
C TYR A 73 -6.85 -0.95 -3.91
N GLY A 74 -7.28 -1.00 -5.17
CA GLY A 74 -7.28 0.15 -6.08
C GLY A 74 -5.90 0.71 -6.47
N LEU A 75 -4.81 0.02 -6.17
CA LEU A 75 -3.45 0.55 -6.38
C LEU A 75 -3.15 0.81 -7.85
N TYR A 76 -3.50 -0.13 -8.75
CA TYR A 76 -3.26 0.05 -10.19
C TYR A 76 -4.09 1.17 -10.81
N ARG A 77 -5.31 1.38 -10.29
CA ARG A 77 -6.19 2.47 -10.73
C ARG A 77 -5.56 3.81 -10.41
N ASP A 78 -5.07 3.96 -9.17
CA ASP A 78 -4.57 5.23 -8.66
C ASP A 78 -3.14 5.51 -9.18
N LEU A 79 -2.22 4.52 -9.13
CA LEU A 79 -0.80 4.69 -9.49
C LEU A 79 -0.53 4.68 -11.00
N PHE A 80 -1.28 3.87 -11.76
CA PHE A 80 -1.00 3.58 -13.18
C PHE A 80 -2.21 3.77 -14.10
N HIS A 81 -3.26 4.46 -13.65
CA HIS A 81 -4.51 4.69 -14.41
C HIS A 81 -5.12 3.40 -14.98
N GLY A 82 -5.03 2.30 -14.23
CA GLY A 82 -5.61 1.00 -14.57
C GLY A 82 -4.70 0.03 -15.32
N ALA A 83 -3.47 0.44 -15.67
CA ALA A 83 -2.45 -0.51 -16.15
C ALA A 83 -2.01 -1.42 -15.00
N THR A 84 -1.79 -2.70 -15.30
CA THR A 84 -1.48 -3.73 -14.29
C THR A 84 -0.10 -4.31 -14.52
N PHE A 85 0.49 -4.90 -13.48
CA PHE A 85 1.68 -5.73 -13.62
C PHE A 85 1.65 -6.86 -12.59
N VAL A 86 2.33 -7.96 -12.89
CA VAL A 86 2.51 -9.05 -11.94
C VAL A 86 3.82 -8.81 -11.15
N PRO A 87 3.80 -8.69 -9.81
CA PRO A 87 5.00 -8.50 -9.01
C PRO A 87 5.82 -9.80 -8.96
N ARG A 88 6.66 -10.01 -9.96
CA ARG A 88 7.49 -11.22 -10.12
C ARG A 88 8.58 -11.33 -9.08
N VAL A 89 9.07 -10.19 -8.59
CA VAL A 89 10.15 -10.12 -7.59
C VAL A 89 9.52 -9.97 -6.21
N PRO A 90 9.69 -10.96 -5.31
CA PRO A 90 9.26 -10.85 -3.93
C PRO A 90 10.00 -9.69 -3.24
N LEU A 91 9.25 -8.69 -2.81
CA LEU A 91 9.76 -7.54 -2.07
C LEU A 91 9.45 -7.75 -0.58
N HIS A 92 10.49 -7.98 0.21
CA HIS A 92 10.38 -8.15 1.65
C HIS A 92 10.78 -6.83 2.32
N VAL A 93 9.82 -6.23 3.01
CA VAL A 93 10.02 -4.98 3.76
C VAL A 93 9.67 -5.25 5.21
N ALA A 94 10.52 -4.82 6.14
CA ALA A 94 10.26 -4.93 7.57
C ALA A 94 10.73 -3.67 8.30
N TYR A 95 9.93 -3.17 9.22
CA TYR A 95 10.30 -2.07 10.11
C TYR A 95 10.91 -2.62 11.39
N ALA A 96 12.07 -2.10 11.81
CA ALA A 96 12.68 -2.43 13.08
C ALA A 96 12.05 -1.59 14.19
N VAL A 97 11.52 -2.25 15.22
CA VAL A 97 10.86 -1.61 16.37
C VAL A 97 11.62 -2.02 17.63
N GLY A 98 12.37 -1.08 18.19
CA GLY A 98 13.32 -1.42 19.26
C GLY A 98 14.55 -2.13 18.71
N GLU A 99 15.09 -3.07 19.47
CA GLU A 99 16.34 -3.79 19.12
C GLU A 99 16.08 -5.16 18.47
N ASP A 100 15.01 -5.88 18.86
CA ASP A 100 14.80 -7.28 18.47
C ASP A 100 13.54 -7.53 17.61
N ASP A 101 12.56 -6.61 17.61
CA ASP A 101 11.27 -6.83 16.94
C ASP A 101 11.26 -6.27 15.52
N LEU A 102 10.76 -7.08 14.58
CA LEU A 102 10.57 -6.73 13.18
C LEU A 102 9.09 -6.79 12.81
N ILE A 103 8.58 -5.72 12.22
CA ILE A 103 7.21 -5.63 11.73
C ILE A 103 7.20 -5.77 10.21
N PRO A 104 6.83 -6.96 9.68
CA PRO A 104 6.83 -7.19 8.25
C PRO A 104 5.68 -6.44 7.56
N VAL A 105 6.00 -5.85 6.43
CA VAL A 105 5.04 -5.27 5.50
C VAL A 105 4.71 -6.31 4.43
N TYR A 106 3.43 -6.66 4.35
CA TYR A 106 2.90 -7.59 3.36
C TYR A 106 2.11 -6.83 2.28
N CYS A 107 0.79 -7.06 2.21
CA CYS A 107 -0.10 -6.49 1.21
C CYS A 107 -1.41 -6.04 1.89
N GLY A 108 -1.33 -4.94 2.64
CA GLY A 108 -2.48 -4.30 3.29
C GLY A 108 -2.63 -4.62 4.76
N ASN A 109 -1.64 -5.20 5.44
CA ASN A 109 -1.63 -5.26 6.90
C ASN A 109 -1.48 -3.85 7.49
N GLU A 110 -1.94 -3.69 8.73
CA GLU A 110 -1.84 -2.41 9.45
C GLU A 110 -0.44 -2.25 10.06
N VAL A 111 0.15 -1.07 9.88
CA VAL A 111 1.41 -0.65 10.48
C VAL A 111 1.24 0.80 10.95
N THR A 112 1.64 1.08 12.17
CA THR A 112 1.47 2.40 12.79
C THR A 112 2.57 3.38 12.36
N PRO A 113 2.30 4.70 12.39
CA PRO A 113 3.32 5.71 12.16
C PRO A 113 4.50 5.63 13.15
N THR A 114 4.24 5.23 14.39
CA THR A 114 5.28 4.99 15.41
C THR A 114 6.26 3.89 14.97
N GLU A 115 5.74 2.76 14.47
CA GLU A 115 6.56 1.65 13.97
C GLU A 115 7.29 2.03 12.68
N ALA A 116 6.65 2.85 11.83
CA ALA A 116 7.19 3.35 10.58
C ALA A 116 7.99 4.68 10.71
N ALA A 117 8.46 5.01 11.92
CA ALA A 117 9.18 6.26 12.18
C ALA A 117 10.58 6.30 11.55
N GLN A 118 11.22 5.15 11.35
CA GLN A 118 12.52 5.00 10.70
C GLN A 118 12.38 4.27 9.37
N ALA A 119 13.37 4.43 8.49
CA ALA A 119 13.36 3.71 7.21
C ALA A 119 13.41 2.19 7.44
N PRO A 120 12.64 1.39 6.69
CA PRO A 120 12.58 -0.06 6.88
C PRO A 120 13.81 -0.77 6.29
N GLU A 121 14.00 -2.01 6.73
CA GLU A 121 14.86 -2.97 6.05
C GLU A 121 14.16 -3.52 4.82
N VAL A 122 14.84 -3.45 3.67
CA VAL A 122 14.29 -3.87 2.38
C VAL A 122 15.21 -4.91 1.76
N THR A 123 14.65 -6.07 1.43
CA THR A 123 15.36 -7.18 0.79
C THR A 123 14.56 -7.74 -0.37
N TYR A 124 15.26 -8.10 -1.44
CA TYR A 124 14.68 -8.71 -2.64
C TYR A 124 15.77 -9.51 -3.37
N GLU A 125 15.34 -10.51 -4.14
CA GLU A 125 16.25 -11.31 -4.96
C GLU A 125 16.63 -10.55 -6.24
N ALA A 126 17.93 -10.34 -6.46
CA ALA A 126 18.46 -9.60 -7.59
C ALA A 126 19.80 -10.18 -8.07
N GLU A 127 20.06 -10.03 -9.36
CA GLU A 127 21.35 -10.35 -9.98
C GLU A 127 22.40 -9.28 -9.62
N GLU A 128 23.67 -9.66 -9.44
CA GLU A 128 24.71 -8.73 -8.95
C GLU A 128 24.91 -7.48 -9.84
N SER A 129 24.72 -7.61 -11.16
CA SER A 129 24.88 -6.53 -12.14
C SER A 129 23.60 -5.75 -12.42
N SER A 130 22.50 -6.04 -11.73
CA SER A 130 21.21 -5.40 -11.97
C SER A 130 21.04 -4.09 -11.20
N LEU A 131 20.28 -3.16 -11.77
CA LEU A 131 19.97 -1.87 -11.17
C LEU A 131 18.48 -1.79 -10.81
N TRP A 132 18.20 -1.18 -9.66
CA TRP A 132 16.84 -1.10 -9.11
C TRP A 132 16.52 0.29 -8.59
N THR A 133 15.23 0.61 -8.58
CA THR A 133 14.69 1.83 -7.98
C THR A 133 13.58 1.44 -7.01
N LEU A 134 13.69 1.94 -5.78
CA LEU A 134 12.71 1.74 -4.72
C LEU A 134 11.96 3.04 -4.46
N LEU A 135 10.64 2.95 -4.42
CA LEU A 135 9.74 4.08 -4.27
C LEU A 135 8.71 3.78 -3.17
N LEU A 136 8.52 4.72 -2.23
CA LEU A 136 7.44 4.68 -1.23
C LEU A 136 6.52 5.90 -1.42
N THR A 137 5.25 5.65 -1.72
CA THR A 137 4.23 6.70 -1.90
C THR A 137 3.02 6.49 -1.01
N SER A 138 2.40 7.60 -0.60
CA SER A 138 1.13 7.63 0.12
C SER A 138 0.02 8.08 -0.83
N LEU A 139 -0.92 7.18 -1.11
CA LEU A 139 -1.99 7.40 -2.09
C LEU A 139 -3.11 8.28 -1.54
N ASP A 140 -3.36 8.20 -0.23
CA ASP A 140 -4.49 8.85 0.43
C ASP A 140 -4.05 10.01 1.35
N GLY A 141 -2.74 10.27 1.44
CA GLY A 141 -2.15 11.20 2.40
C GLY A 141 -2.18 12.68 2.02
N HIS A 142 -2.52 13.00 0.78
CA HIS A 142 -2.37 14.36 0.26
C HIS A 142 -3.46 15.30 0.80
N LEU A 143 -3.05 16.43 1.39
CA LEU A 143 -3.95 17.32 2.15
C LEU A 143 -4.69 18.34 1.28
N LEU A 144 -4.26 18.56 0.02
CA LEU A 144 -4.74 19.65 -0.82
C LEU A 144 -5.38 19.15 -2.12
N GLU A 145 -4.61 18.43 -2.93
CA GLU A 145 -5.06 17.81 -4.19
C GLU A 145 -5.47 16.35 -3.95
N PRO A 146 -6.66 15.91 -4.41
CA PRO A 146 -7.14 14.55 -4.20
C PRO A 146 -6.47 13.51 -5.10
N ASP A 147 -6.00 13.92 -6.29
CA ASP A 147 -5.39 13.03 -7.29
C ASP A 147 -3.86 12.96 -7.15
N ALA A 148 -3.28 13.68 -6.20
CA ALA A 148 -1.84 13.72 -5.97
C ALA A 148 -1.43 12.81 -4.80
N GLU A 149 -0.19 12.34 -4.84
CA GLU A 149 0.40 11.48 -3.82
C GLU A 149 1.50 12.24 -3.07
N TYR A 150 1.88 11.76 -1.89
CA TYR A 150 3.13 12.18 -1.26
C TYR A 150 4.23 11.15 -1.46
N LEU A 151 5.41 11.62 -1.86
CA LEU A 151 6.63 10.83 -1.93
C LEU A 151 7.30 10.76 -0.55
N HIS A 152 7.28 9.58 0.05
CA HIS A 152 7.91 9.36 1.34
C HIS A 152 9.37 8.93 1.21
N TRP A 153 9.71 8.15 0.18
CA TRP A 153 11.09 7.68 -0.02
C TRP A 153 11.34 7.36 -1.48
N LEU A 154 12.52 7.75 -1.99
CA LEU A 154 12.98 7.39 -3.33
C LEU A 154 14.47 7.10 -3.32
N LEU A 155 14.80 5.86 -3.64
CA LEU A 155 16.17 5.39 -3.84
C LEU A 155 16.32 4.95 -5.29
N THR A 156 17.35 5.44 -5.95
CA THR A 156 17.59 5.20 -7.37
C THR A 156 18.93 4.54 -7.61
N ASN A 157 19.08 3.85 -8.74
CA ASN A 157 20.33 3.21 -9.16
C ASN A 157 20.93 2.28 -8.08
N ILE A 158 20.08 1.49 -7.39
CA ILE A 158 20.51 0.53 -6.37
C ILE A 158 21.22 -0.65 -7.05
N PRO A 159 22.49 -0.94 -6.72
CA PRO A 159 23.23 -2.05 -7.30
C PRO A 159 22.86 -3.38 -6.63
N GLY A 160 22.21 -4.27 -7.38
CA GLY A 160 21.74 -5.57 -6.90
C GLY A 160 20.73 -5.41 -5.76
N ASN A 161 21.04 -5.96 -4.60
CA ASN A 161 20.22 -5.91 -3.38
C ASN A 161 20.74 -4.92 -2.32
N ARG A 162 21.76 -4.10 -2.63
CA ARG A 162 22.44 -3.24 -1.66
C ARG A 162 21.77 -1.87 -1.57
N VAL A 163 20.63 -1.83 -0.90
CA VAL A 163 19.77 -0.63 -0.76
C VAL A 163 20.54 0.58 -0.24
N ALA A 164 21.49 0.38 0.69
CA ALA A 164 22.32 1.44 1.25
C ALA A 164 23.32 2.07 0.25
N GLU A 165 23.68 1.37 -0.82
CA GLU A 165 24.55 1.90 -1.89
C GLU A 165 23.76 2.67 -2.97
N GLY A 166 22.42 2.63 -2.90
CA GLY A 166 21.56 3.41 -3.80
C GLY A 166 21.66 4.92 -3.57
N GLN A 167 21.38 5.68 -4.60
CA GLN A 167 21.35 7.14 -4.53
C GLN A 167 20.04 7.59 -3.86
N VAL A 168 20.16 8.36 -2.78
CA VAL A 168 18.99 8.89 -2.05
C VAL A 168 18.46 10.13 -2.75
N THR A 169 17.55 9.93 -3.71
CA THR A 169 16.91 11.01 -4.47
C THR A 169 15.86 11.75 -3.64
N CYS A 170 15.19 11.04 -2.72
CA CYS A 170 14.30 11.65 -1.74
C CYS A 170 14.49 10.98 -0.37
N PRO A 171 14.82 11.73 0.70
CA PRO A 171 15.02 11.17 2.03
C PRO A 171 13.73 10.56 2.58
N TYR A 172 13.86 9.53 3.41
CA TYR A 172 12.73 8.93 4.10
C TYR A 172 11.97 9.97 4.93
N LEU A 173 10.65 9.99 4.79
CA LEU A 173 9.74 10.76 5.62
C LEU A 173 8.70 9.78 6.18
N PRO A 174 8.50 9.71 7.51
CA PRO A 174 7.50 8.81 8.08
C PRO A 174 6.09 9.12 7.58
N PRO A 175 5.16 8.15 7.59
CA PRO A 175 3.76 8.42 7.29
C PRO A 175 3.14 9.39 8.31
N PHE A 176 2.32 10.33 7.83
CA PHE A 176 1.62 11.31 8.68
C PHE A 176 0.11 11.36 8.35
N PRO A 177 -0.63 10.24 8.45
CA PRO A 177 -2.08 10.25 8.23
C PRO A 177 -2.76 11.22 9.20
N ALA A 178 -3.55 12.16 8.69
CA ALA A 178 -4.18 13.19 9.50
C ALA A 178 -5.23 12.62 10.47
N ARG A 179 -5.44 13.29 11.60
CA ARG A 179 -6.42 12.80 12.57
C ARG A 179 -7.83 12.87 11.98
N GLY A 180 -8.53 11.73 11.99
CA GLY A 180 -9.91 11.64 11.48
C GLY A 180 -10.04 11.58 9.95
N SER A 181 -8.94 11.49 9.19
CA SER A 181 -8.99 11.27 7.72
C SER A 181 -9.27 9.82 7.32
N GLY A 182 -9.13 8.87 8.26
CA GLY A 182 -9.41 7.46 8.05
C GLY A 182 -8.14 6.62 8.01
N ILE A 183 -8.10 5.66 7.08
CA ILE A 183 -7.02 4.68 6.94
C ILE A 183 -6.34 4.92 5.60
N HIS A 184 -5.04 5.15 5.61
CA HIS A 184 -4.28 5.51 4.42
C HIS A 184 -3.48 4.31 3.92
N ARG A 185 -3.35 4.17 2.60
CA ARG A 185 -2.55 3.12 1.96
C ARG A 185 -1.19 3.70 1.54
N LEU A 186 -0.12 3.05 1.97
CA LEU A 186 1.24 3.35 1.52
C LEU A 186 1.81 2.17 0.74
N ALA A 187 2.36 2.46 -0.45
CA ALA A 187 2.84 1.45 -1.37
C ALA A 187 4.36 1.56 -1.59
N PHE A 188 5.06 0.45 -1.40
CA PHE A 188 6.40 0.21 -1.88
C PHE A 188 6.37 -0.36 -3.29
N LEU A 189 6.99 0.36 -4.22
CA LEU A 189 7.18 -0.05 -5.60
C LEU A 189 8.66 -0.32 -5.85
N LEU A 190 8.95 -1.49 -6.40
CA LEU A 190 10.30 -1.84 -6.84
C LEU A 190 10.30 -1.92 -8.36
N PHE A 191 11.15 -1.11 -8.98
CA PHE A 191 11.35 -1.11 -10.42
C PHE A 191 12.72 -1.71 -10.77
N LYS A 192 12.77 -2.53 -11.81
CA LYS A 192 14.01 -2.99 -12.44
C LYS A 192 14.43 -1.99 -13.50
N GLN A 193 15.67 -1.54 -13.46
CA GLN A 193 16.27 -0.66 -14.45
C GLN A 193 17.10 -1.50 -15.44
N ASP A 194 17.00 -1.19 -16.73
CA ASP A 194 17.83 -1.82 -17.76
C ASP A 194 19.21 -1.15 -17.86
N GLN A 195 19.27 0.15 -17.57
CA GLN A 195 20.47 0.98 -17.62
C GLN A 195 20.46 2.00 -16.48
N PRO A 196 21.62 2.61 -16.12
CA PRO A 196 21.65 3.73 -15.20
C PRO A 196 20.80 4.90 -15.72
N ILE A 197 19.95 5.45 -14.86
CA ILE A 197 19.05 6.58 -15.21
C ILE A 197 19.50 7.81 -14.41
N ASP A 198 19.48 8.98 -15.05
CA ASP A 198 19.66 10.25 -14.36
C ASP A 198 18.32 10.74 -13.80
N PHE A 199 18.23 10.87 -12.47
CA PHE A 199 17.06 11.35 -11.75
C PHE A 199 17.23 12.79 -11.23
N SER A 200 18.11 13.57 -11.86
CA SER A 200 18.38 14.96 -11.46
C SER A 200 17.14 15.85 -11.42
N GLU A 201 16.16 15.65 -12.32
CA GLU A 201 14.88 16.39 -12.31
C GLU A 201 13.96 16.02 -11.13
N ASP A 202 14.04 14.78 -10.64
CA ASP A 202 13.20 14.27 -9.56
C ASP A 202 13.89 14.36 -8.19
N ALA A 203 15.13 14.88 -8.16
CA ALA A 203 15.93 15.06 -6.97
C ALA A 203 15.29 16.09 -6.03
N ARG A 204 15.25 15.74 -4.74
CA ARG A 204 14.73 16.59 -3.67
C ARG A 204 15.85 16.94 -2.69
N PRO A 205 15.75 18.10 -2.01
CA PRO A 205 16.75 18.47 -1.02
C PRO A 205 16.79 17.46 0.15
N SER A 206 17.92 17.37 0.83
CA SER A 206 18.10 16.55 2.03
C SER A 206 18.45 17.46 3.22
N PRO A 207 17.56 17.63 4.21
CA PRO A 207 16.20 17.09 4.33
C PRO A 207 15.15 17.82 3.45
N CYS A 208 14.05 17.14 3.11
CA CYS A 208 12.90 17.72 2.41
C CYS A 208 11.64 17.62 3.28
N TYR A 209 11.25 18.73 3.92
CA TYR A 209 10.03 18.84 4.73
C TYR A 209 8.93 19.70 4.08
N GLN A 210 9.17 20.24 2.87
CA GLN A 210 8.15 20.95 2.12
C GLN A 210 7.19 19.98 1.41
N LEU A 211 5.92 20.00 1.80
CA LEU A 211 4.88 19.15 1.21
C LEU A 211 4.69 19.37 -0.31
N ALA A 212 4.88 20.60 -0.80
CA ALA A 212 4.80 20.90 -2.24
C ALA A 212 5.88 20.17 -3.05
N GLN A 213 7.10 20.02 -2.50
CA GLN A 213 8.17 19.25 -3.14
C GLN A 213 7.95 17.75 -3.00
N ARG A 214 7.30 17.32 -1.91
CA ARG A 214 6.90 15.93 -1.68
C ARG A 214 5.71 15.51 -2.54
N THR A 215 4.98 16.46 -3.12
CA THR A 215 3.88 16.18 -4.05
C THR A 215 4.43 15.40 -5.25
N PHE A 216 3.77 14.29 -5.58
CA PHE A 216 4.26 13.34 -6.56
C PHE A 216 3.10 12.64 -7.26
N ARG A 217 3.34 12.17 -8.48
CA ARG A 217 2.38 11.37 -9.26
C ARG A 217 3.15 10.22 -9.89
N THR A 218 2.87 9.00 -9.43
CA THR A 218 3.61 7.80 -9.86
C THR A 218 3.46 7.56 -11.36
N PHE A 219 2.28 7.81 -11.91
CA PHE A 219 2.01 7.64 -13.34
C PHE A 219 2.94 8.49 -14.22
N ASP A 220 3.09 9.78 -13.90
CA ASP A 220 3.91 10.71 -14.68
C ASP A 220 5.40 10.37 -14.56
N PHE A 221 5.84 10.00 -13.35
CA PHE A 221 7.21 9.55 -13.10
C PHE A 221 7.56 8.29 -13.89
N TYR A 222 6.69 7.27 -13.86
CA TYR A 222 6.90 6.04 -14.61
C TYR A 222 6.86 6.30 -16.11
N LYS A 223 5.92 7.10 -16.60
CA LYS A 223 5.77 7.39 -18.03
C LYS A 223 7.00 8.07 -18.65
N LYS A 224 7.71 8.92 -17.89
CA LYS A 224 8.99 9.52 -18.32
C LYS A 224 10.11 8.49 -18.47
N HIS A 225 10.13 7.46 -17.62
CA HIS A 225 11.24 6.52 -17.50
C HIS A 225 10.92 5.09 -17.99
N GLN A 226 9.72 4.85 -18.52
CA GLN A 226 9.21 3.51 -18.88
C GLN A 226 10.08 2.76 -19.90
N GLU A 227 10.88 3.47 -20.71
CA GLU A 227 11.78 2.85 -21.69
C GLU A 227 12.96 2.14 -21.03
N ALA A 228 13.42 2.65 -19.88
CA ALA A 228 14.58 2.13 -19.14
C ALA A 228 14.21 1.47 -17.81
N MET A 229 12.92 1.49 -17.41
CA MET A 229 12.45 1.08 -16.10
C MET A 229 11.16 0.26 -16.18
N THR A 230 11.10 -0.86 -15.48
CA THR A 230 9.93 -1.78 -15.49
C THR A 230 9.50 -2.15 -14.06
N PRO A 231 8.20 -2.07 -13.70
CA PRO A 231 7.72 -2.50 -12.39
C PRO A 231 7.93 -4.00 -12.18
N ALA A 232 8.50 -4.36 -11.03
CA ALA A 232 8.95 -5.73 -10.75
C ALA A 232 8.44 -6.27 -9.41
N GLY A 233 8.36 -5.42 -8.39
CA GLY A 233 7.92 -5.79 -7.04
C GLY A 233 6.91 -4.80 -6.47
N LEU A 234 6.08 -5.29 -5.55
CA LEU A 234 5.03 -4.52 -4.89
C LEU A 234 4.80 -5.07 -3.48
N SER A 235 4.80 -4.16 -2.51
CA SER A 235 4.35 -4.40 -1.13
C SER A 235 3.65 -3.14 -0.62
N PHE A 236 2.68 -3.25 0.27
CA PHE A 236 1.96 -2.08 0.77
C PHE A 236 1.34 -2.37 2.13
N PHE A 237 1.08 -1.32 2.90
CA PHE A 237 0.46 -1.40 4.22
C PHE A 237 -0.60 -0.32 4.40
N GLN A 238 -1.40 -0.49 5.44
CA GLN A 238 -2.39 0.48 5.90
C GLN A 238 -1.89 1.20 7.14
N CYS A 239 -2.14 2.49 7.22
CA CYS A 239 -1.66 3.33 8.31
C CYS A 239 -2.81 4.20 8.85
N ARG A 240 -2.88 4.33 10.17
CA ARG A 240 -3.84 5.19 10.88
C ARG A 240 -3.08 6.24 11.69
N TRP A 241 -3.77 7.32 12.03
CA TRP A 241 -3.23 8.32 12.94
C TRP A 241 -2.89 7.72 14.31
N ASP A 242 -1.75 8.13 14.87
CA ASP A 242 -1.33 7.91 16.24
C ASP A 242 -0.66 9.18 16.81
N ASP A 243 -0.25 9.16 18.08
CA ASP A 243 0.34 10.33 18.74
C ASP A 243 1.65 10.81 18.10
N SER A 244 2.40 9.91 17.43
CA SER A 244 3.68 10.25 16.78
C SER A 244 3.48 11.19 15.59
N VAL A 245 2.32 11.14 14.93
CA VAL A 245 1.98 12.02 13.80
C VAL A 245 1.96 13.51 14.22
N THR A 246 1.52 13.77 15.45
CA THR A 246 1.52 15.14 16.01
C THR A 246 2.93 15.71 16.07
N HIS A 247 3.92 14.88 16.43
CA HIS A 247 5.33 15.27 16.43
C HIS A 247 5.83 15.58 15.01
N ILE A 248 5.42 14.80 14.01
CA ILE A 248 5.80 15.02 12.60
C ILE A 248 5.31 16.39 12.12
N PHE A 249 4.04 16.73 12.35
CA PHE A 249 3.49 18.02 11.92
C PHE A 249 4.18 19.21 12.58
N HIS A 250 4.41 19.14 13.90
CA HIS A 250 4.97 20.26 14.65
C HIS A 250 6.48 20.40 14.55
N GLN A 251 7.24 19.31 14.51
CA GLN A 251 8.71 19.34 14.59
C GLN A 251 9.37 19.19 13.22
N LEU A 252 8.85 18.29 12.35
CA LEU A 252 9.44 18.06 11.03
C LEU A 252 8.87 19.03 10.00
N LEU A 253 7.54 19.15 9.93
CA LEU A 253 6.85 19.95 8.91
C LEU A 253 6.63 21.42 9.32
N ASP A 254 6.92 21.79 10.57
CA ASP A 254 6.70 23.13 11.15
C ASP A 254 5.31 23.72 10.81
N MET A 255 4.28 22.91 11.01
CA MET A 255 2.91 23.28 10.70
C MET A 255 1.90 22.82 11.76
N ARG A 256 0.69 23.35 11.69
CA ARG A 256 -0.42 22.93 12.55
C ARG A 256 -1.00 21.62 12.03
N GLU A 257 -1.30 20.72 12.95
CA GLU A 257 -1.94 19.45 12.65
C GLU A 257 -3.38 19.67 12.15
N PRO A 258 -3.73 19.22 10.94
CA PRO A 258 -5.10 19.23 10.46
C PRO A 258 -5.91 18.09 11.10
N VAL A 259 -7.14 18.40 11.51
CA VAL A 259 -8.07 17.43 12.11
C VAL A 259 -9.36 17.41 11.29
N PHE A 260 -9.74 16.22 10.85
CA PHE A 260 -10.92 15.98 10.03
C PHE A 260 -12.00 15.25 10.84
N GLU A 261 -13.25 15.43 10.43
CA GLU A 261 -14.39 14.75 11.01
C GLU A 261 -15.33 14.25 9.90
N PHE A 262 -15.87 13.04 10.07
CA PHE A 262 -16.85 12.50 9.14
C PHE A 262 -18.24 13.09 9.41
N VAL A 263 -18.59 14.15 8.69
CA VAL A 263 -19.90 14.79 8.76
C VAL A 263 -20.89 14.06 7.83
N ARG A 264 -21.95 13.48 8.42
CA ARG A 264 -23.03 12.84 7.65
C ARG A 264 -23.91 13.88 6.96
N PRO A 265 -24.50 13.56 5.78
CA PRO A 265 -25.50 14.42 5.18
C PRO A 265 -26.65 14.69 6.16
N PRO A 266 -27.22 15.90 6.15
CA PRO A 266 -28.34 16.23 7.03
C PRO A 266 -29.53 15.29 6.73
N PRO A 267 -30.30 14.92 7.77
CA PRO A 267 -31.45 14.07 7.59
C PRO A 267 -32.46 14.74 6.65
N TYR A 268 -33.02 13.95 5.72
CA TYR A 268 -34.06 14.46 4.85
C TYR A 268 -35.35 14.71 5.61
N HIS A 269 -35.90 15.91 5.46
CA HIS A 269 -37.23 16.25 5.89
C HIS A 269 -38.06 16.75 4.70
N PRO A 270 -39.26 16.18 4.44
CA PRO A 270 -40.12 16.69 3.39
C PRO A 270 -40.56 18.12 3.70
N LYS A 271 -40.99 18.89 2.70
CA LYS A 271 -41.45 20.28 2.90
C LYS A 271 -42.53 20.34 3.98
N GLN A 272 -42.34 21.21 4.97
CA GLN A 272 -43.28 21.37 6.07
C GLN A 272 -44.66 21.79 5.55
N LYS A 273 -45.71 21.12 6.03
CA LYS A 273 -47.11 21.43 5.70
C LYS A 273 -47.74 22.18 6.87
N ARG A 274 -48.50 23.24 6.56
CA ARG A 274 -49.25 24.01 7.56
C ARG A 274 -50.22 23.15 8.37
N PHE A 275 -50.86 22.18 7.70
CA PHE A 275 -51.77 21.21 8.33
C PHE A 275 -51.25 19.79 8.11
N PRO A 276 -50.40 19.27 9.01
CA PRO A 276 -49.81 17.95 8.88
C PRO A 276 -50.82 16.86 9.30
N HIS A 277 -51.82 16.62 8.44
CA HIS A 277 -52.90 15.67 8.71
C HIS A 277 -52.36 14.26 9.04
N ARG A 278 -52.84 13.68 10.15
CA ARG A 278 -52.44 12.36 10.68
C ARG A 278 -50.96 12.24 11.07
N GLN A 279 -50.22 13.34 11.20
CA GLN A 279 -48.87 13.31 11.75
C GLN A 279 -48.88 13.40 13.29
N PRO A 280 -47.89 12.80 13.97
CA PRO A 280 -47.76 12.92 15.43
C PRO A 280 -47.32 14.33 15.85
N LEU A 281 -47.51 14.69 17.12
CA LEU A 281 -47.12 16.00 17.67
C LEU A 281 -45.65 16.35 17.45
N ARG A 282 -44.76 15.35 17.58
CA ARG A 282 -43.31 15.47 17.31
C ARG A 282 -42.94 15.81 15.87
N TYR A 283 -43.93 15.94 14.97
CA TYR A 283 -43.74 16.46 13.63
C TYR A 283 -43.16 17.89 13.66
N LEU A 284 -43.61 18.73 14.58
CA LEU A 284 -43.14 20.11 14.69
C LEU A 284 -41.66 20.18 15.12
N ASP A 285 -41.20 19.22 15.91
CA ASP A 285 -39.81 19.15 16.38
C ASP A 285 -38.82 18.90 15.23
N ARG A 286 -39.26 18.24 14.13
CA ARG A 286 -38.41 18.01 12.94
C ARG A 286 -37.98 19.28 12.22
N TYR A 287 -38.69 20.39 12.47
CA TYR A 287 -38.45 21.68 11.84
C TYR A 287 -38.14 22.76 12.89
N ARG A 288 -37.85 22.35 14.13
CA ARG A 288 -37.47 23.27 15.20
C ARG A 288 -35.94 23.26 15.32
N ASP A 289 -35.33 24.43 15.16
CA ASP A 289 -33.87 24.57 15.23
C ASP A 289 -33.33 24.55 16.67
N SER A 290 -34.03 25.23 17.59
CA SER A 290 -33.63 25.31 19.00
C SER A 290 -34.54 24.48 19.91
N HIS A 291 -33.99 23.92 20.99
CA HIS A 291 -34.75 23.28 22.05
C HIS A 291 -35.16 24.24 23.17
N GLU A 292 -34.76 25.51 23.11
CA GLU A 292 -35.05 26.54 24.11
C GLU A 292 -36.40 27.23 23.84
N PRO A 293 -37.13 27.68 24.88
CA PRO A 293 -38.39 28.38 24.72
C PRO A 293 -38.18 29.77 24.12
N THR A 294 -39.05 30.15 23.18
CA THR A 294 -39.03 31.47 22.52
C THR A 294 -40.21 32.33 22.97
N TYR A 295 -39.94 33.58 23.37
CA TYR A 295 -40.97 34.52 23.84
C TYR A 295 -41.26 35.68 22.86
N GLY A 296 -40.56 35.77 21.73
CA GLY A 296 -40.87 36.77 20.70
C GLY A 296 -40.79 38.21 21.25
N ILE A 297 -41.90 38.95 21.19
CA ILE A 297 -42.00 40.37 21.59
C ILE A 297 -42.45 40.59 23.05
N TYR A 298 -42.69 39.51 23.81
CA TYR A 298 -43.12 39.58 25.21
C TYR A 298 -41.99 40.02 26.15
#